data_AF-A0A523VQV9-F1
#
_entry.id   AF-A0A523VQV9-F1
#
_cell.length_a   1.000
_cell.length_b   1.000
_cell.length_c   1.000
_cell.angle_alpha   90.00
_cell.angle_beta   90.00
_cell.angle_gamma   90.00
#
_symmetry.space_group_name_H-M   'P 1'
#
loop_
_entity.id
_entity.type
_entity.pdbx_description
1 polymer ?
#
loop_
_entity_poly.entity_id
_entity_poly.type
_entity_poly.pdbx_seq_one_letter_code
_entity_poly.pdbx_strand_id
1 'polypeptide(L)'
;MKGKWREKVDMIINDVSEKEGVNRSEGGTMVHKYVCGGKCGWYKTDSRTAGFNRHDLSEKQKKLVEEAVKQIMKDLTVEEAKWQIHEILCPGHPRPRPERNSSRLT
;
A
#
# COMPACT_ATOMS: atom_id res chain seq x y z
N MET A 1 -4.20 3.69 18.68
CA MET A 1 -3.76 4.26 17.38
C MET A 1 -3.60 3.22 16.27
N LYS A 2 -2.96 2.06 16.48
CA LYS A 2 -2.82 1.00 15.45
C LYS A 2 -4.16 0.43 14.93
N GLY A 3 -5.22 0.38 15.75
CA GLY A 3 -6.55 -0.09 15.35
C GLY A 3 -7.17 0.73 14.20
N LYS A 4 -7.13 2.06 14.32
CA LYS A 4 -7.65 3.00 13.30
C LYS A 4 -6.98 2.82 11.92
N TRP A 5 -5.69 2.51 11.89
CA TRP A 5 -4.99 2.28 10.62
C TRP A 5 -5.32 0.93 10.00
N ARG A 6 -5.49 -0.11 10.82
CA ARG A 6 -5.96 -1.43 10.35
C ARG A 6 -7.34 -1.34 9.71
N GLU A 7 -8.28 -0.67 10.37
CA GLU A 7 -9.62 -0.42 9.81
C GLU A 7 -9.55 0.28 8.45
N LYS A 8 -8.74 1.35 8.32
CA LYS A 8 -8.55 2.03 7.04
C LYS A 8 -7.93 1.13 5.97
N VAL A 9 -6.96 0.28 6.32
CA VAL A 9 -6.38 -0.68 5.39
C VAL A 9 -7.41 -1.72 4.96
N ASP A 10 -8.23 -2.22 5.88
CA ASP A 10 -9.31 -3.15 5.58
C ASP A 10 -10.35 -2.53 4.64
N MET A 11 -10.72 -1.26 4.85
CA MET A 11 -11.59 -0.52 3.94
C MET A 11 -10.99 -0.39 2.53
N ILE A 12 -9.69 -0.09 2.42
CA ILE A 12 -9.00 0.00 1.11
C ILE A 12 -9.02 -1.36 0.41
N ILE A 13 -8.72 -2.44 1.14
CA ILE A 13 -8.73 -3.79 0.55
C ILE A 13 -10.13 -4.15 0.07
N ASN A 14 -11.16 -3.89 0.86
CA ASN A 14 -12.54 -4.20 0.49
C ASN A 14 -12.96 -3.42 -0.77
N ASP A 15 -12.72 -2.11 -0.81
CA ASP A 15 -13.04 -1.27 -1.97
C ASP A 15 -12.32 -1.75 -3.25
N VAL A 16 -11.03 -2.08 -3.14
CA VAL A 16 -10.25 -2.63 -4.27
C VAL A 16 -10.78 -4.00 -4.71
N SER A 17 -11.12 -4.86 -3.74
CA SER A 17 -11.61 -6.23 -4.02
C SER A 17 -12.96 -6.19 -4.74
N GLU A 18 -13.87 -5.34 -4.27
CA GLU A 18 -15.20 -5.15 -4.88
C GLU A 18 -15.10 -4.61 -6.31
N LYS A 19 -14.27 -3.58 -6.54
CA LYS A 19 -14.16 -2.95 -7.85
C LYS A 19 -13.44 -3.81 -8.89
N GLU A 20 -12.51 -4.67 -8.46
CA GLU A 20 -11.80 -5.61 -9.34
C GLU A 20 -12.54 -6.96 -9.47
N GLY A 21 -13.56 -7.21 -8.65
CA GLY A 21 -14.30 -8.48 -8.65
C GLY A 21 -13.45 -9.66 -8.17
N VAL A 22 -12.53 -9.41 -7.23
CA VAL A 22 -11.59 -10.40 -6.68
C VAL A 22 -11.84 -10.65 -5.20
N ASN A 23 -11.26 -11.72 -4.65
CA ASN A 23 -11.38 -11.98 -3.22
C ASN A 23 -10.47 -11.05 -2.39
N ARG A 24 -10.72 -10.98 -1.08
CA ARG A 24 -9.99 -10.08 -0.16
C ARG A 24 -8.48 -10.34 -0.14
N SER A 25 -8.03 -11.59 -0.32
CA SER A 25 -6.61 -11.94 -0.34
C SER A 25 -5.93 -11.40 -1.61
N GLU A 26 -6.60 -11.51 -2.75
CA GLU A 26 -6.15 -10.96 -4.03
C GLU A 26 -6.11 -9.43 -3.97
N GLY A 27 -7.19 -8.80 -3.50
CA GLY A 27 -7.23 -7.34 -3.30
C GLY A 27 -6.12 -6.86 -2.35
N GLY A 28 -5.88 -7.58 -1.24
CA GLY A 28 -4.77 -7.29 -0.32
C GLY A 28 -3.40 -7.41 -0.98
N THR A 29 -3.21 -8.40 -1.85
CA THR A 29 -1.98 -8.57 -2.64
C THR A 29 -1.79 -7.42 -3.62
N MET A 30 -2.85 -6.95 -4.28
CA MET A 30 -2.79 -5.80 -5.18
C MET A 30 -2.41 -4.52 -4.45
N VAL A 31 -3.05 -4.26 -3.30
CA VAL A 31 -2.70 -3.12 -2.44
C VAL A 31 -1.24 -3.21 -2.00
N HIS A 32 -0.79 -4.39 -1.56
CA HIS A 32 0.61 -4.59 -1.15
C HIS A 32 1.59 -4.32 -2.30
N LYS A 33 1.35 -4.87 -3.50
CA LYS A 33 2.19 -4.63 -4.70
C LYS A 33 2.32 -3.14 -5.00
N TYR A 34 1.21 -2.40 -4.94
CA TYR A 34 1.19 -0.95 -5.16
C TYR A 34 1.99 -0.18 -4.09
N VAL A 35 1.76 -0.44 -2.80
CA VAL A 35 2.37 0.35 -1.70
C VAL A 35 3.83 -0.02 -1.42
N CYS A 36 4.23 -1.27 -1.71
CA CYS A 36 5.59 -1.75 -1.54
C CYS A 36 6.55 -1.02 -2.47
N GLY A 37 6.21 -0.93 -3.76
CA GLY A 37 7.06 -0.27 -4.75
C GLY A 37 8.50 -0.80 -4.77
N GLY A 38 8.74 -2.03 -4.30
CA GLY A 38 10.07 -2.64 -4.18
C GLY A 38 11.00 -2.03 -3.13
N LYS A 39 10.47 -1.24 -2.20
CA LYS A 39 11.30 -0.48 -1.23
C LYS A 39 11.60 -1.25 0.05
N CYS A 40 10.85 -2.30 0.39
CA CYS A 40 11.05 -3.05 1.64
C CYS A 40 12.15 -4.13 1.54
N GLY A 41 12.71 -4.51 2.69
CA GLY A 41 13.78 -5.50 2.77
C GLY A 41 13.39 -6.85 2.17
N TRP A 42 12.23 -7.40 2.60
CA TRP A 42 11.71 -8.67 2.10
C TRP A 42 11.55 -8.69 0.58
N TYR A 43 11.10 -7.58 -0.03
CA TYR A 43 10.98 -7.53 -1.48
C TYR A 43 12.34 -7.70 -2.17
N LYS A 44 13.39 -7.11 -1.61
CA LYS A 44 14.74 -7.17 -2.20
C LYS A 44 15.39 -8.55 -2.08
N THR A 45 14.99 -9.34 -1.08
CA THR A 45 15.61 -10.63 -0.75
C THR A 45 14.80 -11.82 -1.24
N ASP A 46 13.47 -11.81 -1.08
CA ASP A 46 12.65 -13.02 -1.13
C ASP A 46 11.49 -12.96 -2.14
N SER A 47 11.16 -11.77 -2.66
CA SER A 47 9.99 -11.59 -3.56
C SER A 47 10.00 -12.50 -4.78
N ARG A 48 11.18 -12.74 -5.37
CA ARG A 48 11.34 -13.55 -6.58
C ARG A 48 10.97 -15.02 -6.34
N THR A 49 11.37 -15.56 -5.18
CA THR A 49 11.07 -16.93 -4.78
C THR A 49 9.59 -17.09 -4.43
N ALA A 50 8.97 -16.04 -3.88
CA ALA A 50 7.55 -16.01 -3.52
C ALA A 50 6.62 -15.72 -4.71
N GLY A 51 7.13 -15.52 -5.92
CA GLY A 51 6.32 -15.13 -7.09
C GLY A 51 5.67 -13.75 -6.95
N PHE A 52 6.18 -12.88 -6.07
CA PHE A 52 5.64 -11.54 -5.84
C PHE A 52 6.30 -10.53 -6.78
N ASN A 53 5.66 -10.24 -7.91
CA ASN A 53 6.14 -9.22 -8.85
C ASN A 53 5.28 -7.95 -8.79
N ARG A 54 5.91 -6.81 -8.43
CA ARG A 54 5.21 -5.52 -8.35
C ARG A 54 4.71 -5.02 -9.71
N HIS A 55 5.30 -5.51 -10.81
CA HIS A 55 4.95 -5.12 -12.17
C HIS A 55 3.69 -5.83 -12.69
N ASP A 56 3.12 -6.76 -11.92
CA ASP A 56 1.91 -7.48 -12.31
C ASP A 56 0.64 -6.63 -12.27
N LEU A 57 0.71 -5.41 -11.73
CA LEU A 57 -0.42 -4.48 -11.76
C LEU A 57 -0.46 -3.71 -13.08
N SER A 58 -1.60 -3.78 -13.77
CA SER A 58 -1.90 -2.89 -14.89
C SER A 58 -1.99 -1.42 -14.43
N GLU A 59 -1.83 -0.47 -15.36
CA GLU A 59 -1.99 0.96 -15.04
C GLU A 59 -3.40 1.29 -14.52
N LYS A 60 -4.43 0.59 -15.00
CA LYS A 60 -5.81 0.71 -14.49
C LYS A 60 -5.87 0.32 -13.01
N GLN A 61 -5.27 -0.81 -12.66
CA GLN A 61 -5.25 -1.32 -11.28
C GLN A 61 -4.45 -0.41 -10.36
N LYS A 62 -3.30 0.12 -10.81
CA LYS A 62 -2.52 1.09 -10.03
C LYS A 62 -3.34 2.35 -9.72
N LYS A 63 -4.04 2.89 -10.72
CA LYS A 63 -4.92 4.06 -10.53
C LYS A 63 -6.05 3.77 -9.55
N LEU A 64 -6.71 2.63 -9.70
CA LEU A 64 -7.78 2.21 -8.81
C LEU A 64 -7.33 2.10 -7.35
N VAL A 65 -6.18 1.46 -7.10
CA VAL A 65 -5.62 1.38 -5.75
C VAL A 65 -5.22 2.76 -5.23
N GLU A 66 -4.59 3.59 -6.07
CA GLU A 66 -4.21 4.95 -5.69
C GLU A 66 -5.41 5.82 -5.30
N GLU A 67 -6.50 5.73 -6.06
CA GLU A 67 -7.74 6.45 -5.77
C GLU A 67 -8.36 5.99 -4.45
N ALA A 68 -8.44 4.68 -4.20
CA ALA A 68 -8.92 4.13 -2.93
C ALA A 68 -8.08 4.65 -1.74
N VAL A 69 -6.75 4.64 -1.89
CA VAL A 69 -5.83 5.17 -0.88
C VAL A 69 -6.08 6.66 -0.62
N LYS A 70 -6.17 7.48 -1.68
CA LYS A 70 -6.40 8.93 -1.54
C LYS A 70 -7.75 9.25 -0.89
N GLN A 71 -8.80 8.51 -1.22
CA GLN A 71 -10.14 8.73 -0.67
C GLN A 71 -10.20 8.39 0.83
N ILE A 72 -9.62 7.26 1.24
CA ILE A 72 -9.71 6.74 2.62
C ILE A 72 -8.65 7.37 3.55
N MET A 73 -7.47 7.67 3.02
CA MET A 73 -6.36 8.30 3.75
C MET A 73 -6.15 9.77 3.37
N LYS A 74 -7.24 10.51 3.14
CA LYS A 74 -7.25 11.91 2.68
C LYS A 74 -6.39 12.90 3.49
N ASP A 75 -6.15 12.61 4.76
CA ASP A 75 -5.38 13.47 5.67
C ASP A 75 -3.85 13.25 5.55
N LEU A 76 -3.42 12.32 4.69
CA LEU A 76 -2.02 11.97 4.48
C LEU A 76 -1.60 12.23 3.04
N THR A 77 -0.31 12.51 2.86
CA THR A 77 0.27 12.40 1.52
C THR A 77 0.24 10.95 1.04
N VAL A 78 0.24 10.74 -0.28
CA VAL A 78 0.25 9.39 -0.86
C VAL A 78 1.44 8.56 -0.37
N GLU A 79 2.63 9.15 -0.24
CA GLU A 79 3.81 8.41 0.23
C GLU A 79 3.75 8.08 1.73
N GLU A 80 3.15 8.94 2.57
CA GLU A 80 2.88 8.63 3.97
C GLU A 80 1.81 7.55 4.12
N ALA A 81 0.74 7.63 3.33
CA ALA A 81 -0.31 6.60 3.30
C ALA A 81 0.28 5.25 2.90
N LYS A 82 1.07 5.19 1.82
CA LYS A 82 1.76 3.96 1.41
C LYS A 82 2.67 3.42 2.52
N TRP A 83 3.38 4.29 3.26
CA TRP A 83 4.20 3.87 4.41
C TRP A 83 3.36 3.21 5.51
N GLN A 84 2.27 3.85 5.93
CA GLN A 84 1.35 3.33 6.96
C GLN A 84 0.71 2.00 6.54
N ILE A 85 0.20 1.91 5.31
CA ILE A 85 -0.41 0.69 4.77
C ILE A 85 0.61 -0.45 4.74
N HIS A 86 1.84 -0.15 4.31
CA HIS A 86 2.89 -1.16 4.24
C HIS A 86 3.29 -1.71 5.61
N GLU A 87 3.34 -0.89 6.67
CA GLU A 87 3.62 -1.38 8.03
C GLU A 87 2.58 -2.41 8.49
N ILE A 88 1.34 -2.31 7.99
CA ILE A 88 0.26 -3.23 8.32
C ILE A 88 0.31 -4.50 7.46
N LEU A 89 0.55 -4.34 6.15
CA LEU A 89 0.52 -5.45 5.19
C LEU A 89 1.80 -6.28 5.15
N CYS A 90 2.93 -5.71 5.55
CA CYS A 90 4.23 -6.37 5.52
C CYS A 90 4.95 -6.18 6.87
N PRO A 91 4.40 -6.76 7.95
CA PRO A 91 4.96 -6.62 9.29
C PRO A 91 6.37 -7.19 9.35
N GLY A 92 7.27 -6.53 10.11
CA GLY A 92 8.68 -6.93 10.20
C GLY A 92 9.55 -6.49 9.03
N HIS A 93 8.95 -5.97 7.95
CA HIS A 93 9.67 -5.51 6.77
C HIS A 93 9.19 -4.13 6.33
N PRO A 94 9.28 -3.09 7.19
CA PRO A 94 8.77 -1.77 6.83
C PRO A 94 9.50 -1.21 5.61
N ARG A 95 8.76 -0.50 4.76
CA ARG A 95 9.39 0.39 3.78
C ARG A 95 10.01 1.59 4.52
N PRO A 96 11.06 2.23 4.00
CA PRO A 96 11.60 3.46 4.57
C PRO A 96 10.50 4.52 4.73
N ARG A 97 10.49 5.19 5.88
CA ARG A 97 9.55 6.29 6.13
C ARG A 97 9.90 7.46 5.21
N PRO A 98 8.92 8.05 4.50
CA PRO A 98 9.19 9.24 3.71
C PRO A 98 9.68 10.37 4.63
N GLU A 99 10.68 11.12 4.18
CA GLU A 99 11.12 12.31 4.88
C GLU A 99 9.95 13.30 4.97
N ARG A 100 9.70 13.83 6.17
CA ARG A 100 8.79 14.95 6.30
C ARG A 100 9.50 16.14 5.66
N ASN A 101 9.05 16.54 4.47
CA ASN A 101 9.52 17.77 3.87
C ASN A 101 9.11 18.91 4.82
N SER A 102 10.06 19.39 5.62
CA SER A 102 9.92 20.62 6.41
C SER A 102 10.04 21.82 5.47
N SER A 103 9.18 21.90 4.46
CA SER A 103 8.98 23.12 3.69
C SER A 103 7.87 23.93 4.36
N ARG A 104 8.17 24.38 5.57
CA ARG A 104 7.49 25.47 6.28
C ARG A 104 8.54 26.46 6.78
N LEU A 105 9.30 26.99 5.84
CA LEU A 105 10.14 28.19 5.90
C LEU A 105 10.08 28.67 4.43
N THR A 106 9.47 29.76 4.03
CA THR A 106 9.06 31.04 4.66
C THR A 106 7.84 31.57 3.92
#